data_AF-A0A099YUQ6-F1
#
_entry.id   AF-A0A099YUQ6-F1
#
_cell.length_a   1.000
_cell.length_b   1.000
_cell.length_c   1.000
_cell.angle_alpha   90.00
_cell.angle_beta   90.00
_cell.angle_gamma   90.00
#
_symmetry.space_group_name_H-M   'P 1'
#
loop_
_entity.id
_entity.type
_entity.pdbx_description
1 polymer ?
#
loop_
_entity_poly.entity_id
_entity_poly.type
_entity_poly.pdbx_seq_one_letter_code
_entity_poly.pdbx_strand_id
1 'polypeptide(L)'
;QVCSINSRFAKVHILYIGSTPLKSTFRGTIRLLCGLGHGLFPPTQVEVYKSFRPGDIVLAKVISLGDAQSNYLLSTAENELGVVVARSEAGVQMVPISWCEMQCPRTHTKDFRKVPRVQPQFLQT
;
A
#
# COMPACT_ATOMS: atom_id res chain seq x y z
N GLN A 1 1.82 2.28 7.61
CA GLN A 1 0.81 3.35 7.40
C GLN A 1 1.38 4.45 6.54
N VAL A 2 0.64 4.90 5.53
CA VAL A 2 1.06 6.00 4.66
C VAL A 2 0.87 7.33 5.39
N CYS A 3 1.94 8.12 5.49
CA CYS A 3 1.90 9.44 6.13
C CYS A 3 1.77 10.55 5.09
N SER A 4 2.56 10.48 4.01
CA SER A 4 2.52 11.47 2.95
C SER A 4 2.89 10.81 1.62
N ILE A 5 2.24 11.25 0.56
CA ILE A 5 2.49 10.75 -0.80
C ILE A 5 3.13 11.87 -1.63
N ASN A 6 4.13 11.51 -2.41
CA ASN A 6 4.66 12.33 -3.49
C ASN A 6 4.50 11.56 -4.81
N SER A 7 4.54 12.27 -5.93
CA SER A 7 4.44 11.65 -7.27
C SER A 7 5.50 10.56 -7.53
N ARG A 8 6.68 10.65 -6.89
CA ARG A 8 7.79 9.69 -7.08
C ARG A 8 8.03 8.71 -5.92
N PHE A 9 7.53 9.00 -4.71
CA PHE A 9 7.76 8.18 -3.53
C PHE A 9 6.67 8.41 -2.49
N ALA A 10 6.39 7.41 -1.66
CA ALA A 10 5.48 7.54 -0.53
C ALA A 10 6.25 7.41 0.79
N LYS A 11 6.04 8.34 1.71
CA LYS A 11 6.54 8.27 3.08
C LYS A 11 5.56 7.46 3.91
N VAL A 12 6.08 6.46 4.61
CA VAL A 12 5.30 5.55 5.44
C VAL A 12 5.92 5.40 6.82
N HIS A 13 5.09 5.09 7.80
CA HIS A 13 5.52 4.62 9.11
C HIS A 13 5.33 3.11 9.22
N ILE A 14 6.37 2.42 9.67
CA ILE A 14 6.35 0.99 9.96
C ILE A 14 5.77 0.80 11.36
N LEU A 15 4.73 -0.02 11.44
CA LEU A 15 4.00 -0.32 12.69
C LEU A 15 4.29 -1.76 13.15
N TYR A 16 4.33 -2.69 12.19
CA TYR A 16 4.51 -4.12 12.41
C TYR A 16 5.58 -4.65 11.47
N ILE A 17 6.37 -5.61 11.97
CA ILE A 17 7.26 -6.45 11.16
C ILE A 17 6.80 -7.88 11.36
N GLY A 18 6.23 -8.47 10.31
CA GLY A 18 5.57 -9.79 10.41
C GLY A 18 4.46 -9.75 11.46
N SER A 19 4.60 -10.54 12.51
CA SER A 19 3.67 -10.63 13.63
C SER A 19 4.06 -9.77 14.85
N THR A 20 5.20 -9.08 14.82
CA THR A 20 5.71 -8.36 16.00
C THR A 20 5.39 -6.86 15.90
N PRO A 21 4.64 -6.28 16.86
CA PRO A 21 4.42 -4.84 16.93
C PRO A 21 5.70 -4.11 17.34
N LEU A 22 6.01 -3.00 16.67
CA LEU A 22 7.14 -2.15 17.04
C LEU A 22 6.71 -1.06 18.02
N LYS A 23 7.48 -0.88 19.09
CA LYS A 23 7.23 0.16 20.10
C LYS A 23 7.49 1.58 19.59
N SER A 24 8.42 1.71 18.65
CA SER A 24 8.79 2.98 18.03
C SER A 24 8.36 3.00 16.57
N THR A 25 7.89 4.16 16.10
CA THR A 25 7.53 4.35 14.70
C THR A 25 8.80 4.53 13.86
N PHE A 26 9.05 3.60 12.96
CA PHE A 26 10.18 3.70 12.03
C PHE A 26 9.72 4.32 10.71
N ARG A 27 10.55 5.20 10.14
CA ARG A 27 10.22 5.89 8.89
C ARG A 27 10.70 5.07 7.70
N GLY A 28 9.77 4.79 6.80
CA GLY A 28 10.00 4.09 5.56
C GLY A 28 9.71 5.00 4.36
N THR A 29 10.43 4.77 3.27
CA THR A 29 10.13 5.36 1.96
C THR A 29 9.84 4.23 0.98
N ILE A 30 8.63 4.22 0.44
CA ILE A 30 8.27 3.34 -0.67
C ILE A 30 8.64 4.05 -1.96
N ARG A 31 9.60 3.49 -2.71
CA ARG A 31 9.84 3.92 -4.10
C ARG A 31 8.93 3.11 -4.99
N LEU A 32 8.03 3.79 -5.69
CA LEU A 32 7.19 3.13 -6.68
C LEU A 32 8.01 2.97 -7.96
N LEU A 33 8.82 1.91 -8.03
CA LEU A 33 9.36 1.46 -9.31
C LEU A 33 8.25 0.72 -10.03
N CYS A 34 7.47 1.44 -10.84
CA CYS A 34 6.42 0.84 -11.64
C CYS A 34 7.05 -0.04 -12.72
N GLY A 35 7.11 -1.33 -12.45
CA GLY A 35 7.44 -2.38 -13.41
C GLY A 35 6.38 -3.47 -13.34
N LEU A 36 5.11 -3.14 -13.57
CA LEU A 36 4.16 -4.18 -13.97
C LEU A 36 4.46 -4.52 -15.43
N GLY A 37 5.49 -5.33 -15.62
CA GLY A 37 5.65 -6.15 -16.80
C GLY A 37 4.54 -7.19 -16.83
N HIS A 38 3.39 -6.81 -17.38
CA HIS A 38 2.50 -7.76 -18.02
C HIS A 38 2.52 -7.36 -19.50
N GLY A 39 3.15 -8.19 -20.34
CA GLY A 39 3.55 -7.89 -21.73
C GLY A 39 2.40 -7.69 -22.72
N LEU A 40 1.33 -6.97 -22.33
CA LEU A 40 0.16 -6.70 -23.15
C LEU A 40 -0.39 -5.26 -23.03
N PHE A 41 0.20 -4.39 -22.21
CA PHE A 41 -0.21 -2.99 -22.13
C PHE A 41 1.02 -2.07 -21.97
N PRO A 42 1.10 -0.92 -22.67
CA PRO A 42 2.17 0.06 -22.42
C PRO A 42 2.23 0.36 -20.92
N PRO A 43 3.42 0.63 -20.35
CA PRO A 43 3.57 0.86 -18.92
C PRO A 43 2.77 2.11 -18.56
N THR A 44 1.49 1.94 -18.26
CA THR A 44 0.66 3.05 -17.83
C THR A 44 1.23 3.47 -16.51
N GLN A 45 1.64 4.73 -16.49
CA GLN A 45 2.15 5.44 -15.35
C GLN A 45 1.11 5.30 -14.24
N VAL A 46 1.25 4.29 -13.38
CA VAL A 46 0.37 4.13 -12.23
C VAL A 46 0.75 5.26 -11.29
N GLU A 47 -0.01 6.35 -11.38
CA GLU A 47 0.19 7.52 -10.54
C GLU A 47 0.07 7.09 -9.08
N VAL A 48 1.11 7.37 -8.29
CA VAL A 48 1.15 7.09 -6.85
C VAL A 48 -0.12 7.61 -6.15
N TYR A 49 -0.64 8.74 -6.65
CA TYR A 49 -1.88 9.37 -6.19
C TYR A 49 -3.13 8.48 -6.32
N LYS A 50 -3.19 7.62 -7.34
CA LYS A 50 -4.28 6.67 -7.55
C LYS A 50 -4.09 5.36 -6.78
N SER A 51 -2.89 5.10 -6.26
CA SER A 51 -2.59 3.83 -5.55
C SER A 51 -2.71 3.96 -4.04
N PHE A 52 -2.29 5.09 -3.47
CA PHE A 52 -2.16 5.28 -2.03
C PHE A 52 -2.78 6.62 -1.59
N ARG A 53 -3.37 6.64 -0.40
CA ARG A 53 -3.80 7.86 0.29
C ARG A 53 -3.15 7.88 1.67
N PRO A 54 -2.93 9.08 2.23
CA PRO A 54 -2.52 9.20 3.62
C PRO A 54 -3.54 8.50 4.53
N GLY A 55 -3.04 7.72 5.49
CA GLY A 55 -3.86 6.96 6.44
C GLY A 55 -4.03 5.47 6.11
N ASP A 56 -3.76 5.04 4.87
CA ASP A 56 -3.90 3.63 4.51
C ASP A 56 -2.80 2.74 5.09
N ILE A 57 -3.12 1.47 5.30
CA ILE A 57 -2.16 0.45 5.72
C ILE A 57 -1.74 -0.36 4.50
N VAL A 58 -0.43 -0.34 4.23
CA VAL A 58 0.20 -0.97 3.08
C VAL A 58 1.16 -2.04 3.58
N LEU A 59 1.06 -3.23 3.00
CA LEU A 59 2.06 -4.29 3.12
C LEU A 59 3.14 -4.05 2.07
N ALA A 60 4.39 -3.94 2.52
CA ALA A 60 5.54 -3.71 1.66
C ALA A 60 6.74 -4.49 2.19
N LYS A 61 7.67 -4.80 1.28
CA LYS A 61 8.89 -5.52 1.61
C LYS A 61 10.06 -4.55 1.69
N VAL A 62 10.88 -4.72 2.72
CA VAL A 62 12.10 -3.92 2.88
C VAL A 62 13.13 -4.42 1.86
N ILE A 63 13.61 -3.51 1.01
CA ILE A 63 14.67 -3.78 0.03
C ILE A 63 16.03 -3.35 0.58
N SER A 64 16.08 -2.21 1.26
CA SER A 64 17.33 -1.68 1.79
C SER A 64 17.09 -0.95 3.11
N LEU A 65 18.05 -1.04 4.01
CA LEU A 65 17.97 -0.43 5.34
C LEU A 65 18.26 1.08 5.30
N GLY A 66 18.87 1.60 4.22
CA GLY A 66 19.12 3.01 3.99
C GLY A 66 20.08 3.66 5.00
N ASP A 67 21.18 4.25 4.52
CA ASP A 67 22.18 4.84 5.42
C ASP A 67 21.84 6.29 5.85
N ALA A 68 22.31 6.67 7.04
CA ALA A 68 22.33 8.01 7.68
C ALA A 68 21.01 8.66 8.16
N GLN A 69 19.82 8.24 7.75
CA GLN A 69 18.54 8.86 8.18
C GLN A 69 17.48 7.88 8.71
N SER A 70 17.87 6.62 8.98
CA SER A 70 16.93 5.54 9.36
C SER A 70 15.72 5.43 8.42
N ASN A 71 15.95 5.71 7.13
CA ASN A 71 14.91 5.66 6.10
C ASN A 71 14.97 4.30 5.41
N TYR A 72 14.12 3.38 5.87
CA TYR A 72 13.98 2.08 5.25
C TYR A 72 13.45 2.24 3.82
N LEU A 73 14.12 1.64 2.84
CA LEU A 73 13.64 1.57 1.49
C LEU A 73 12.70 0.36 1.37
N LEU A 74 11.44 0.64 1.06
CA LEU A 74 10.42 -0.38 0.87
C LEU A 74 9.97 -0.41 -0.59
N SER A 75 9.49 -1.57 -1.02
CA SER A 75 8.88 -1.76 -2.34
C SER A 75 7.62 -2.60 -2.25
N THR A 76 6.69 -2.30 -3.16
CA THR A 76 5.40 -2.98 -3.35
C THR A 76 5.33 -3.54 -4.79
N ALA A 77 6.45 -4.06 -5.28
CA ALA A 77 6.54 -4.64 -6.63
C ALA A 77 5.91 -6.04 -6.71
N GLU A 78 5.86 -6.77 -5.60
CA GLU A 78 5.26 -8.11 -5.54
C GLU A 78 3.73 -8.04 -5.57
N ASN A 79 3.10 -9.06 -6.16
CA ASN A 79 1.65 -9.15 -6.34
C ASN A 79 0.85 -9.29 -5.02
N GLU A 80 1.50 -9.83 -4.00
CA GLU A 80 0.94 -10.02 -2.65
C GLU A 80 1.11 -8.77 -1.77
N LEU A 81 1.82 -7.74 -2.26
CA LEU A 81 2.12 -6.50 -1.55
C LEU A 81 1.28 -5.34 -2.10
N GLY A 82 0.65 -4.59 -1.21
CA GLY A 82 -0.27 -3.52 -1.58
C GLY A 82 -1.04 -2.97 -0.38
N VAL A 83 -2.09 -2.19 -0.66
CA VAL A 83 -3.00 -1.64 0.36
C VAL A 83 -3.87 -2.76 0.93
N VAL A 84 -3.66 -3.10 2.20
CA VAL A 84 -4.40 -4.17 2.88
C VAL A 84 -5.64 -3.61 3.57
N VAL A 85 -5.49 -2.43 4.18
CA VAL A 85 -6.58 -1.73 4.83
C VAL A 85 -6.65 -0.33 4.26
N ALA A 86 -7.74 -0.05 3.55
CA ALA A 86 -8.14 1.29 3.17
C ALA A 86 -9.36 1.71 3.98
N ARG A 87 -9.37 2.98 4.41
CA ARG A 87 -10.56 3.59 5.01
C ARG A 87 -11.23 4.50 4.00
N SER A 88 -12.55 4.41 3.94
CA SER A 88 -13.37 5.35 3.21
C SER A 88 -13.46 6.69 3.95
N GLU A 89 -13.98 7.72 3.28
CA GLU A 89 -14.26 9.02 3.91
C GLU A 89 -15.23 8.89 5.10
N ALA A 90 -16.11 7.88 5.06
CA ALA A 90 -17.01 7.53 6.17
C ALA A 90 -16.31 6.80 7.34
N GLY A 91 -14.99 6.61 7.29
CA GLY A 91 -14.20 5.91 8.32
C GLY A 91 -14.37 4.38 8.31
N VAL A 92 -15.10 3.83 7.34
CA VAL A 92 -15.38 2.40 7.22
C VAL A 92 -14.27 1.71 6.43
N GLN A 93 -13.90 0.49 6.82
CA GLN A 93 -12.94 -0.31 6.06
C GLN A 93 -13.54 -0.68 4.70
N MET A 94 -12.80 -0.41 3.63
CA MET A 94 -13.23 -0.74 2.28
C MET A 94 -12.91 -2.19 1.96
N VAL A 95 -13.76 -2.82 1.15
CA VAL A 95 -13.55 -4.19 0.67
C VAL A 95 -12.91 -4.17 -0.72
N PRO A 96 -11.92 -5.04 -0.97
CA PRO A 96 -11.35 -5.19 -2.29
C PRO A 96 -12.35 -5.83 -3.24
N ILE A 97 -12.65 -5.17 -4.36
CA ILE A 97 -13.52 -5.71 -5.42
C ILE A 97 -12.69 -6.21 -6.61
N SER A 98 -11.57 -5.55 -6.87
CA SER A 98 -10.67 -5.85 -7.99
C SER A 98 -9.27 -5.34 -7.70
N TRP A 99 -8.31 -5.74 -8.53
CA TRP A 99 -6.89 -5.36 -8.42
C TRP A 99 -6.62 -3.85 -8.30
N CYS A 100 -7.52 -3.04 -8.87
CA CYS A 100 -7.40 -1.60 -8.89
C CYS A 100 -8.54 -0.88 -8.13
N GLU A 101 -9.50 -1.61 -7.56
CA GLU A 101 -10.73 -1.03 -7.01
C GLU A 101 -11.06 -1.59 -5.64
N MET A 102 -11.36 -0.68 -4.72
CA MET A 102 -11.97 -0.97 -3.42
C MET A 102 -13.35 -0.31 -3.36
N GLN A 103 -14.32 -0.97 -2.71
CA GLN A 103 -15.66 -0.44 -2.51
C GLN A 103 -15.98 -0.31 -1.04
N CYS A 104 -16.65 0.78 -0.70
CA CYS A 104 -17.19 0.99 0.63
C CYS A 104 -18.47 0.15 0.80
N PRO A 105 -18.59 -0.74 1.80
CA PRO A 105 -19.79 -1.54 1.99
C PRO A 105 -21.01 -0.71 2.44
N ARG A 106 -20.80 0.52 2.93
CA ARG A 106 -21.87 1.42 3.42
C ARG A 106 -22.37 2.41 2.38
N THR A 107 -21.46 3.11 1.72
CA THR A 107 -21.80 4.16 0.76
C THR A 107 -21.80 3.64 -0.68
N HIS A 108 -21.34 2.41 -0.91
CA HIS A 108 -21.09 1.83 -2.22
C HIS A 108 -20.15 2.64 -3.13
N THR A 109 -19.44 3.63 -2.56
CA THR A 109 -18.44 4.42 -3.28
C THR A 109 -17.26 3.53 -3.67
N LYS A 110 -16.88 3.62 -4.94
CA LYS A 110 -15.71 2.93 -5.49
C LYS A 110 -14.53 3.89 -5.47
N ASP A 111 -13.43 3.47 -4.85
CA ASP A 111 -12.16 4.19 -4.88
C ASP A 111 -11.08 3.33 -5.53
N PHE A 112 -10.31 3.95 -6.42
CA PHE A 112 -9.17 3.29 -7.05
C PHE A 112 -8.02 3.16 -6.06
N ARG A 113 -7.51 1.93 -5.88
CA ARG A 113 -6.45 1.57 -4.92
C ARG A 113 -5.62 0.41 -5.47
N LYS A 114 -4.32 0.35 -5.13
CA LYS A 114 -3.48 -0.82 -5.45
C LYS A 114 -3.76 -1.94 -4.44
N VAL A 115 -4.70 -2.81 -4.79
CA VAL A 115 -5.15 -3.91 -3.93
C VAL A 115 -4.22 -5.11 -4.13
N PRO A 116 -3.58 -5.64 -3.07
CA PRO A 116 -2.82 -6.86 -3.16
C PRO A 116 -3.78 -8.02 -3.42
N ARG A 117 -3.30 -9.10 -4.07
CA ARG A 117 -4.09 -10.33 -4.16
C ARG A 117 -4.19 -10.94 -2.76
N VAL A 118 -5.21 -10.56 -2.02
CA VAL A 118 -5.41 -11.09 -0.67
C VAL A 118 -5.84 -12.55 -0.82
N GLN A 119 -5.03 -13.49 -0.36
CA GLN A 119 -5.52 -14.85 -0.14
C GLN A 119 -6.59 -14.76 0.98
N PRO A 120 -7.81 -15.28 0.77
CA PRO A 120 -8.95 -15.08 1.68
C PRO A 120 -8.71 -15.54 3.12
N GLN A 121 -7.65 -16.31 3.40
CA GLN A 121 -7.26 -16.78 4.72
C GLN A 121 -6.81 -15.68 5.72
N PHE A 122 -6.53 -14.46 5.28
CA PHE A 122 -6.17 -13.35 6.20
C PHE A 122 -7.37 -12.51 6.66
N LEU A 123 -8.58 -12.82 6.19
CA LEU A 123 -9.83 -12.13 6.56
C LEU A 123 -10.59 -12.80 7.73
N GLN A 124 -10.04 -13.89 8.30
CA GLN A 124 -10.64 -14.59 9.43
C GLN A 124 -9.73 -14.51 10.65
N THR A 125 -9.91 -13.48 11.47
CA THR A 125 -9.93 -13.62 12.94
C THR A 125 -10.60 -12.40 13.58
#